data_AF-A0A662PMJ8-F1
#
_entry.id   AF-A0A662PMJ8-F1
#
_cell.length_a   1.000
_cell.length_b   1.000
_cell.length_c   1.000
_cell.angle_alpha   90.00
_cell.angle_beta   90.00
_cell.angle_gamma   90.00
#
_symmetry.space_group_name_H-M   'P 1'
#
loop_
_entity.id
_entity.type
_entity.pdbx_description
1 polymer ?
#
loop_
_entity_poly.entity_id
_entity_poly.type
_entity_poly.pdbx_seq_one_letter_code
_entity_poly.pdbx_strand_id
1 'polypeptide(L)' 'LSEKTFREHVNNIRKELQKHGLHTRLLAISTSLPQYDKVLNAFNMMKSRLDRMGPLPDSLREKLRQELKD' A
#
# COMPACT_ATOMS: atom_id res chain seq x y z
N LEU A 1 -11.29 12.79 -9.94
CA LEU A 1 -9.81 12.82 -9.88
C LEU A 1 -9.28 12.40 -11.24
N SER A 2 -8.38 13.18 -11.84
CA SER A 2 -7.71 12.73 -13.08
C SER A 2 -6.78 11.54 -12.75
N GLU A 3 -6.50 10.67 -13.73
CA GLU A 3 -5.55 9.57 -13.53
C GLU A 3 -4.19 10.09 -13.06
N LYS A 4 -3.76 11.25 -13.57
CA LYS A 4 -2.53 11.94 -13.16
C LYS A 4 -2.56 12.28 -11.67
N THR A 5 -3.63 12.92 -11.20
CA THR A 5 -3.79 13.31 -9.79
C THR A 5 -3.82 12.09 -8.87
N PHE A 6 -4.49 11.01 -9.29
CA PHE A 6 -4.50 9.75 -8.53
C PHE A 6 -3.10 9.14 -8.43
N ARG A 7 -2.37 9.09 -9.55
CA ARG A 7 -1.00 8.55 -9.60
C ARG A 7 -0.05 9.35 -8.72
N GLU A 8 -0.14 10.68 -8.77
CA GLU A 8 0.64 11.58 -7.90
C GLU A 8 0.32 11.33 -6.42
N HIS A 9 -0.96 11.22 -6.07
CA HIS A 9 -1.38 10.92 -4.70
C HIS A 9 -0.84 9.57 -4.21
N VAL A 10 -0.97 8.51 -5.00
CA VAL A 10 -0.42 7.18 -4.67
C VAL A 10 1.11 7.22 -4.52
N ASN A 11 1.80 7.97 -5.37
CA ASN A 11 3.25 8.13 -5.28
C ASN A 11 3.65 8.85 -3.99
N ASN A 12 2.88 9.85 -3.55
CA ASN A 12 3.12 10.53 -2.27
C ASN A 12 2.94 9.56 -1.10
N ILE A 13 1.85 8.77 -1.08
CA ILE A 13 1.66 7.73 -0.05
C ILE A 13 2.83 6.74 -0.05
N ARG A 14 3.29 6.29 -1.23
CA ARG A 14 4.41 5.37 -1.35
C ARG A 14 5.70 5.95 -0.77
N LYS A 15 5.98 7.24 -1.01
CA LYS A 15 7.14 7.95 -0.44
C LYS A 15 7.07 8.02 1.08
N GLU A 16 5.92 8.35 1.65
CA GLU A 16 5.74 8.37 3.10
C GLU A 16 5.96 6.98 3.72
N LEU A 17 5.35 5.94 3.14
CA LEU A 17 5.58 4.56 3.59
C LEU A 17 7.04 4.13 3.46
N GLN A 18 7.76 4.62 2.45
CA GLN A 18 9.18 4.30 2.25
C GLN A 18 10.05 4.80 3.41
N LYS A 19 9.72 5.96 4.01
CA LYS A 19 10.44 6.50 5.19
C LYS A 19 10.46 5.52 6.37
N HIS A 20 9.43 4.67 6.47
CA HIS A 20 9.29 3.65 7.52
C HIS A 20 9.57 2.22 7.01
N GLY A 21 10.08 2.05 5.79
CA GLY A 21 10.32 0.74 5.19
C GLY A 21 9.04 -0.04 4.82
N LEU A 22 7.89 0.63 4.76
CA LEU A 22 6.57 0.01 4.58
C LEU A 22 6.02 0.07 3.14
N HIS A 23 6.79 0.62 2.19
CA HIS A 23 6.35 0.83 0.81
C HIS A 23 5.87 -0.45 0.09
N THR A 24 6.35 -1.63 0.50
CA THR A 24 5.93 -2.95 -0.04
C THR A 24 4.54 -3.37 0.41
N ARG A 25 3.99 -2.72 1.46
CA ARG A 25 2.64 -2.93 2.00
C ARG A 25 1.57 -2.08 1.27
N LEU A 26 1.93 -1.37 0.21
CA LEU A 26 1.00 -0.66 -0.68
C LEU A 26 0.99 -1.28 -2.08
N LEU A 27 -0.20 -1.62 -2.57
CA LEU A 27 -0.44 -1.99 -3.96
C LEU A 27 -1.39 -0.98 -4.60
N ALA A 28 -1.06 -0.55 -5.81
CA ALA A 28 -1.94 0.24 -6.67
C ALA A 28 -1.84 -0.30 -8.09
N ILE A 29 -2.98 -0.51 -8.74
CA ILE A 29 -3.08 -1.01 -10.11
C ILE A 29 -4.02 -0.13 -10.92
N SER A 30 -3.81 -0.08 -12.23
CA SER A 30 -4.77 0.45 -13.19
C SER A 30 -5.21 -0.69 -14.11
N THR A 31 -6.52 -0.78 -14.34
CA THR A 31 -7.14 -1.85 -15.11
C THR A 31 -8.39 -1.35 -15.79
N SER A 32 -8.66 -1.85 -16.99
CA SER A 32 -9.94 -1.61 -17.68
C SER A 32 -10.92 -2.72 -17.33
N LEU A 33 -12.22 -2.42 -17.26
CA LEU A 33 -13.23 -3.46 -17.12
C LEU A 33 -13.55 -4.04 -18.52
N PRO A 34 -13.79 -5.36 -18.65
CA PRO A 34 -14.00 -6.36 -17.59
C PRO A 34 -12.76 -7.23 -17.25
N GLN A 35 -11.60 -6.64 -16.92
CA GLN A 35 -10.40 -7.41 -16.51
C GLN A 35 -10.48 -7.90 -15.05
N TYR A 36 -11.52 -8.67 -14.70
CA TYR A 36 -11.75 -9.13 -13.33
C TYR A 36 -10.65 -10.05 -12.80
N ASP A 37 -10.13 -10.96 -13.62
CA ASP A 37 -9.03 -11.86 -13.24
C ASP A 37 -7.79 -11.07 -12.81
N LYS A 38 -7.51 -9.95 -13.47
CA LYS A 38 -6.38 -9.08 -13.12
C LYS A 38 -6.57 -8.45 -11.75
N VAL A 39 -7.79 -8.04 -11.41
CA VAL A 39 -8.12 -7.51 -10.08
C VAL A 39 -7.96 -8.60 -9.02
N LEU A 40 -8.51 -9.78 -9.25
CA LEU A 40 -8.43 -10.91 -8.34
C LEU A 40 -6.98 -11.36 -8.10
N ASN A 41 -6.19 -11.48 -9.17
CA ASN A 41 -4.78 -11.85 -9.09
C ASN A 41 -3.95 -10.81 -8.33
N ALA A 42 -4.19 -9.53 -8.58
CA ALA A 42 -3.53 -8.45 -7.86
C ALA A 42 -3.86 -8.47 -6.35
N PHE A 43 -5.13 -8.71 -6.01
CA PHE A 43 -5.56 -8.86 -4.62
C PHE A 43 -4.93 -10.08 -3.94
N ASN A 44 -4.99 -11.25 -4.57
CA ASN A 44 -4.40 -12.49 -4.04
C ASN A 44 -2.89 -12.38 -3.84
N MET A 45 -2.19 -11.77 -4.79
CA MET A 45 -0.75 -11.48 -4.67
C MET A 45 -0.47 -10.60 -3.46
N MET A 46 -1.25 -9.53 -3.26
CA MET A 46 -1.05 -8.64 -2.12
C MET A 46 -1.35 -9.32 -0.80
N LYS A 47 -2.44 -10.08 -0.72
CA LYS A 47 -2.80 -10.88 0.44
C LYS A 47 -1.66 -11.83 0.82
N SER A 48 -1.20 -12.65 -0.13
CA SER A 48 -0.09 -13.58 0.07
C SER A 48 1.20 -12.90 0.53
N ARG A 49 1.47 -11.67 0.05
CA ARG A 49 2.61 -10.87 0.50
C ARG A 49 2.43 -10.43 1.96
N LEU A 50 1.26 -9.89 2.32
CA LEU A 50 0.98 -9.43 3.68
C LEU A 50 1.00 -10.59 4.67
N ASP A 51 0.45 -11.75 4.30
CA ASP A 51 0.48 -12.96 5.11
C ASP A 51 1.93 -13.40 5.41
N ARG A 52 2.81 -13.37 4.40
CA ARG A 52 4.25 -13.66 4.56
C ARG A 52 5.00 -12.62 5.38
N MET A 53 4.66 -11.34 5.22
CA MET A 53 5.29 -10.25 5.97
C MET A 53 4.84 -10.21 7.44
N GLY A 54 3.68 -10.80 7.75
CA GLY A 54 3.10 -10.75 9.09
C GLY A 54 2.68 -9.34 9.53
N PRO A 55 2.22 -9.21 10.78
CA PRO A 55 1.90 -7.91 11.38
C PRO A 55 3.15 -7.02 11.50
N LEU A 56 2.93 -5.72 11.66
CA LEU A 56 4.02 -4.82 12.03
C LEU A 56 4.47 -5.10 13.46
N PRO A 57 5.78 -5.05 13.77
CA PRO A 57 6.26 -5.12 15.14
C PRO A 57 5.65 -4.02 16.01
N ASP A 58 5.32 -4.34 17.26
CA ASP A 58 4.66 -3.38 18.17
C ASP A 58 5.46 -2.10 18.37
N SER A 59 6.80 -2.21 18.44
CA SER A 59 7.69 -1.04 18.53
C SER A 59 7.53 -0.08 17.35
N LEU A 60 7.39 -0.61 16.13
CA LEU A 60 7.16 0.19 14.94
C LEU A 60 5.73 0.77 14.93
N ARG A 61 4.74 0.00 15.40
CA ARG A 61 3.35 0.47 15.51
C ARG A 61 3.22 1.65 16.47
N GLU A 62 3.86 1.57 17.63
CA GLU A 62 3.84 2.66 18.61
C GLU A 62 4.59 3.90 18.10
N LYS A 63 5.74 3.72 17.44
CA LYS A 63 6.45 4.84 16.81
C LYS A 63 5.55 5.58 15.81
N LEU A 64 4.90 4.85 14.89
CA LEU A 64 3.98 5.45 13.93
C LEU A 64 2.79 6.13 14.59
N ARG A 65 2.25 5.57 15.67
CA ARG A 65 1.15 6.18 16.44
C ARG A 65 1.54 7.51 17.08
N GLN A 66 2.79 7.65 17.51
CA GLN A 66 3.29 8.91 18.06
C GLN A 66 3.51 9.95 16.95
N GLU A 67 4.12 9.55 15.84
CA GLU A 67 4.39 10.43 14.69
C GLU A 67 3.13 10.93 13.98
N LEU A 68 2.02 10.19 14.06
CA LEU A 68 0.73 10.54 13.43
C LEU A 68 -0.27 11.21 14.39
N LYS A 69 0.12 11.48 15.64
CA LYS A 69 -0.74 12.13 16.65
C LYS A 69 -0.66 13.66 16.64
N ASP A 70 0.18 14.22 15.77
CA ASP A 70 0.24 15.65 15.45
C ASP A 70 -0.42 15.93 14.08
#